data_AF-A0A1M6WSJ0-F1
#
_entry.id   AF-A0A1M6WSJ0-F1
#
_cell.length_a   1.000
_cell.length_b   1.000
_cell.length_c   1.000
_cell.angle_alpha   90.00
_cell.angle_beta   90.00
_cell.angle_gamma   90.00
#
_symmetry.space_group_name_H-M   'P 1'
#
loop_
_entity.id
_entity.type
_entity.pdbx_description
1 polymer ?
#
loop_
_entity_poly.entity_id
_entity_poly.type
_entity_poly.pdbx_seq_one_letter_code
_entity_poly.pdbx_strand_id
1 'polypeptide(L)'
;MRKIYKICPEPAWREAERQGVYRGSADDARDGFIHFSAASQVAETARKHFAGQTGLLLIEVDADALGERLRFERSRNDELFPHLYGDLDPGAVISVREMRARSDGTHDIPELKP
;
A
#
# COMPACT_ATOMS: atom_id res chain seq x y z
N MET A 1 -4.50 14.63 8.86
CA MET A 1 -3.55 13.81 8.10
C MET A 1 -4.24 12.51 7.79
N ARG A 2 -4.68 12.35 6.55
CA ARG A 2 -5.36 11.15 6.09
C ARG A 2 -4.32 10.10 5.73
N LYS A 3 -4.49 8.87 6.21
CA LYS A 3 -3.51 7.79 6.02
C LYS A 3 -4.00 6.79 4.99
N ILE A 4 -3.10 6.40 4.10
CA ILE A 4 -3.32 5.31 3.15
C ILE A 4 -2.16 4.33 3.19
N TYR A 5 -2.40 3.12 2.71
CA TYR A 5 -1.53 1.99 2.97
C TYR A 5 -1.17 1.26 1.68
N LYS A 6 0.11 0.91 1.54
CA LYS A 6 0.62 0.00 0.50
C LYS A 6 1.15 -1.26 1.14
N ILE A 7 0.78 -2.41 0.60
CA ILE A 7 1.45 -3.68 0.87
C ILE A 7 2.46 -3.91 -0.24
N CYS A 8 3.72 -4.14 0.12
CA CYS A 8 4.82 -4.26 -0.83
C CYS A 8 5.84 -5.31 -0.36
N PRO A 9 6.41 -6.13 -1.26
CA PRO A 9 7.57 -6.96 -0.92
C PRO A 9 8.74 -6.10 -0.43
N GLU A 10 9.41 -6.53 0.65
CA GLU A 10 10.52 -5.79 1.26
C GLU A 10 11.61 -5.40 0.25
N PRO A 11 12.11 -6.31 -0.62
CA PRO A 11 13.15 -5.94 -1.58
C PRO A 11 12.74 -4.81 -2.52
N ALA A 12 11.47 -4.77 -2.93
CA ALA A 12 10.96 -3.71 -3.80
C ALA A 12 10.89 -2.36 -3.08
N TRP A 13 10.54 -2.36 -1.79
CA TRP A 13 10.59 -1.14 -0.99
C TRP A 13 12.01 -0.65 -0.74
N ARG A 14 12.95 -1.55 -0.38
CA ARG A 14 14.36 -1.21 -0.18
C ARG A 14 14.99 -0.59 -1.42
N GLU A 15 14.64 -1.12 -2.60
CA GLU A 15 15.09 -0.54 -3.86
C GLU A 15 14.50 0.86 -4.07
N ALA A 16 13.23 1.07 -3.74
CA ALA A 16 12.62 2.39 -3.84
C ALA A 16 13.24 3.42 -2.90
N GLU A 17 13.57 3.03 -1.66
CA GLU A 17 14.33 3.88 -0.73
C GLU A 17 15.68 4.27 -1.34
N ARG A 18 16.39 3.32 -1.95
CA ARG A 18 17.69 3.55 -2.58
C ARG A 18 17.62 4.44 -3.81
N GLN A 19 16.56 4.33 -4.60
CA GLN A 19 16.33 5.14 -5.80
C GLN A 19 15.65 6.48 -5.51
N GLY A 20 15.16 6.70 -4.28
CA GLY A 20 14.36 7.86 -3.91
C GLY A 20 12.98 7.89 -4.59
N VAL A 21 12.47 6.77 -5.08
CA VAL A 21 11.20 6.70 -5.82
C VAL A 21 10.64 5.27 -5.88
N TYR A 22 9.35 5.12 -5.57
CA TYR A 22 8.59 3.89 -5.74
C TYR A 22 7.66 3.99 -6.94
N ARG A 23 7.85 3.12 -7.93
CA ARG A 23 7.12 3.12 -9.21
C ARG A 23 5.93 2.14 -9.26
N GLY A 24 5.59 1.54 -8.12
CA GLY A 24 4.54 0.51 -8.04
C GLY A 24 5.01 -0.92 -8.32
N SER A 25 4.06 -1.84 -8.20
CA SER A 25 4.18 -3.25 -8.56
C SER A 25 3.91 -3.48 -10.06
N ALA A 26 4.01 -4.73 -10.51
CA ALA A 26 3.62 -5.11 -11.86
C ALA A 26 2.12 -4.87 -12.14
N ASP A 27 1.25 -5.07 -11.15
CA ASP A 27 -0.18 -4.76 -11.26
C ASP A 27 -0.41 -3.25 -11.36
N ASP A 28 0.28 -2.46 -10.54
CA ASP A 28 0.20 -0.99 -10.62
C ASP A 28 0.62 -0.46 -11.99
N ALA A 29 1.71 -1.00 -12.54
CA ALA A 29 2.21 -0.62 -13.86
C ALA A 29 1.23 -1.02 -14.98
N ARG A 30 0.60 -2.19 -14.89
CA ARG A 30 -0.42 -2.64 -15.84
C ARG A 30 -1.65 -1.73 -15.80
N ASP A 31 -2.08 -1.35 -14.61
CA ASP A 31 -3.34 -0.65 -14.40
C ASP A 31 -3.18 0.89 -14.51
N GLY A 32 -1.94 1.39 -14.50
CA GLY A 32 -1.58 2.78 -14.78
C GLY A 32 -1.58 3.70 -13.56
N PHE A 33 -1.68 3.15 -12.34
CA PHE A 33 -1.66 3.86 -11.08
C PHE A 33 -1.21 2.94 -9.94
N ILE A 34 -0.64 3.51 -8.87
CA ILE A 34 -0.26 2.75 -7.68
C ILE A 34 -1.50 2.56 -6.79
N HIS A 35 -1.85 1.29 -6.56
CA HIS A 35 -2.95 0.93 -5.67
C HIS A 35 -2.55 1.12 -4.21
N PHE A 36 -3.38 1.86 -3.47
CA PHE A 36 -3.34 1.93 -2.02
C PHE A 36 -4.65 1.38 -1.43
N SER A 37 -4.69 1.23 -0.11
CA SER A 37 -5.87 0.88 0.66
C SER A 37 -6.07 1.90 1.78
N ALA A 38 -7.32 2.21 2.11
CA ALA A 38 -7.66 2.82 3.40
C ALA A 38 -7.43 1.82 4.54
N ALA A 39 -7.39 2.30 5.79
CA ALA A 39 -7.15 1.46 6.98
C ALA A 39 -8.07 0.22 7.04
N SER A 40 -9.38 0.40 6.83
CA SER A 40 -10.38 -0.67 6.84
C SER A 40 -10.21 -1.71 5.74
N GLN A 41 -9.51 -1.36 4.66
CA GLN A 41 -9.36 -2.19 3.46
C GLN A 41 -8.12 -3.07 3.49
N VAL A 42 -7.14 -2.78 4.36
CA VAL A 42 -5.83 -3.46 4.37
C VAL A 42 -5.97 -4.96 4.61
N ALA A 43 -6.78 -5.38 5.59
CA ALA A 43 -6.92 -6.79 5.95
C ALA A 43 -7.49 -7.64 4.80
N GLU A 44 -8.50 -7.12 4.10
CA GLU A 44 -9.07 -7.80 2.94
C GLU A 44 -8.11 -7.80 1.74
N THR A 45 -7.41 -6.68 1.50
CA THR A 45 -6.37 -6.59 0.45
C THR A 45 -5.27 -7.63 0.69
N ALA A 46 -4.77 -7.73 1.93
CA ALA A 46 -3.78 -8.72 2.33
C ALA A 46 -4.27 -10.16 2.07
N ARG A 47 -5.48 -10.49 2.54
CA ARG A 47 -6.09 -11.82 2.35
C ARG A 47 -6.28 -12.17 0.87
N LYS A 48 -6.67 -11.23 0.02
CA LYS A 48 -7.02 -11.51 -1.37
C LYS A 48 -5.79 -11.63 -2.28
N HIS A 49 -4.76 -10.81 -2.04
CA HIS A 49 -3.63 -10.67 -2.97
C HIS A 49 -2.32 -11.22 -2.43
N PHE A 50 -2.20 -11.36 -1.10
CA PHE A 50 -0.93 -11.62 -0.44
C PHE A 50 -0.95 -12.85 0.48
N ALA A 51 -2.04 -13.64 0.48
CA ALA A 51 -2.21 -14.78 1.38
C ALA A 51 -0.98 -15.70 1.41
N GLY A 52 -0.48 -16.00 2.61
CA GLY A 52 0.67 -16.87 2.85
C GLY A 52 2.04 -16.32 2.41
N GLN A 53 2.10 -15.15 1.78
CA GLN A 53 3.37 -14.54 1.37
C GLN A 53 4.11 -13.95 2.57
N THR A 54 5.43 -14.10 2.58
CA THR A 54 6.34 -13.59 3.62
C THR A 54 7.21 -12.47 3.07
N GLY A 55 7.90 -11.73 3.96
CA GLY A 55 8.78 -10.63 3.53
C GLY A 55 7.99 -9.45 2.96
N LEU A 56 6.79 -9.21 3.48
CA LEU A 56 5.94 -8.10 3.11
C LEU A 56 6.06 -6.96 4.12
N LEU A 57 5.92 -5.75 3.61
CA LEU A 57 5.87 -4.52 4.38
C LEU A 57 4.51 -3.85 4.19
N LEU A 58 4.00 -3.28 5.28
CA LEU A 58 2.91 -2.31 5.30
C LEU A 58 3.52 -0.91 5.37
N ILE A 59 3.36 -0.16 4.30
CA ILE A 59 3.86 1.21 4.16
C ILE A 59 2.69 2.15 4.40
N GLU A 60 2.79 2.99 5.42
CA GLU A 60 1.83 4.04 5.76
C GLU A 60 2.26 5.37 5.12
N VAL A 61 1.38 5.98 4.34
CA VAL A 61 1.67 7.19 3.54
C VAL A 61 0.73 8.33 3.95
N ASP A 62 1.27 9.55 3.95
CA ASP A 62 0.47 10.76 4.06
C ASP A 62 -0.30 11.01 2.75
N ALA A 63 -1.61 10.79 2.76
CA ALA A 63 -2.44 11.04 1.59
C ALA A 63 -2.49 12.53 1.23
N ASP A 64 -2.39 13.43 2.21
CA ASP A 64 -2.49 14.87 1.98
C ASP A 64 -1.22 15.40 1.28
N ALA A 65 -0.08 14.72 1.41
CA ALA A 65 1.18 15.04 0.71
C ALA A 65 1.19 14.66 -0.78
N LEU A 66 0.24 13.83 -1.23
CA LEU A 66 0.19 13.33 -2.61
C LEU A 66 -0.56 14.27 -3.57
N GLY A 67 -1.30 15.23 -3.03
CA GLY A 67 -2.03 16.25 -3.80
C GLY A 67 -3.04 15.65 -4.80
N GLU A 68 -3.19 16.33 -5.94
CA GLU A 68 -4.20 16.00 -6.97
C GLU A 68 -3.93 14.69 -7.73
N ARG A 69 -2.73 14.11 -7.58
CA ARG A 69 -2.37 12.83 -8.18
C ARG A 69 -3.04 11.66 -7.46
N LEU A 70 -3.43 11.85 -6.20
CA LEU A 70 -4.18 10.86 -5.44
C LEU A 70 -5.68 11.01 -5.70
N ARG A 71 -6.29 9.97 -6.24
CA ARG A 71 -7.73 9.91 -6.51
C ARG A 71 -8.37 8.80 -5.71
N PHE A 72 -9.56 9.06 -5.20
CA PHE A 72 -10.38 8.05 -4.53
C PHE A 72 -11.45 7.60 -5.52
N GLU A 73 -11.31 6.38 -6.01
CA GLU A 73 -12.16 5.85 -7.09
C GLU A 73 -12.86 4.58 -6.65
N ARG A 74 -14.08 4.35 -7.17
CA ARG A 74 -14.84 3.14 -6.84
C ARG A 74 -14.13 1.92 -7.41
N SER A 75 -13.99 0.89 -6.59
CA SER A 75 -13.41 -0.39 -6.97
C SER A 75 -14.28 -1.52 -6.41
N ARG A 76 -13.70 -2.47 -5.68
CA ARG A 76 -14.45 -3.59 -5.08
C ARG A 76 -15.52 -3.09 -4.10
N ASN A 77 -16.65 -3.80 -4.07
CA ASN A 77 -17.76 -3.57 -3.12
C ASN A 77 -18.30 -2.12 -3.11
N ASP A 78 -18.18 -1.40 -4.23
CA ASP A 78 -18.52 0.03 -4.35
C ASP A 78 -17.76 0.95 -3.37
N GLU A 79 -16.70 0.45 -2.73
CA GLU A 79 -15.85 1.24 -1.86
C GLU A 79 -14.85 2.07 -2.67
N LEU A 80 -14.46 3.22 -2.10
CA LEU A 80 -13.43 4.08 -2.66
C LEU A 80 -12.05 3.56 -2.28
N PHE A 81 -11.21 3.32 -3.28
CA PHE A 81 -9.80 2.98 -3.12
C PHE A 81 -8.93 4.18 -3.52
N PRO A 82 -7.87 4.48 -2.74
CA PRO A 82 -6.89 5.47 -3.12
C PRO A 82 -5.97 4.95 -4.23
N HIS A 83 -5.92 5.66 -5.35
CA HIS A 83 -5.07 5.40 -6.49
C HIS A 83 -4.16 6.60 -6.74
N LEU A 84 -2.85 6.37 -6.75
CA LEU A 84 -1.87 7.41 -7.06
C LEU A 84 -1.48 7.34 -8.53
N TYR A 85 -1.78 8.41 -9.27
CA TYR A 85 -1.36 8.58 -10.66
C TYR A 85 0.05 9.17 -10.72
N GLY A 86 1.03 8.26 -10.86
CA GLY A 86 2.45 8.57 -10.92
C GLY A 86 3.23 7.93 -9.77
N ASP A 87 4.49 8.31 -9.64
CA ASP A 87 5.39 7.68 -8.69
C ASP A 87 5.17 8.18 -7.25
N LEU A 88 5.44 7.31 -6.27
CA LEU A 88 5.47 7.65 -4.85
C LEU A 88 6.88 8.09 -4.47
N ASP A 89 6.99 9.29 -3.88
CA ASP A 89 8.18 9.76 -3.20
C ASP A 89 8.25 9.12 -1.80
N PRO A 90 9.33 8.38 -1.45
CA PRO A 90 9.52 7.84 -0.10
C PRO A 90 9.44 8.90 1.01
N GLY A 91 9.69 10.17 0.72
CA GLY A 91 9.51 11.29 1.66
C GLY A 91 8.06 11.50 2.14
N ALA A 92 7.05 10.96 1.42
CA ALA A 92 5.65 10.97 1.85
C ALA A 92 5.30 9.81 2.81
N VAL A 93 6.23 8.90 3.09
CA VAL A 93 6.02 7.76 3.98
C VAL A 93 6.14 8.19 5.44
N ILE A 94 5.13 7.81 6.23
CA ILE A 94 5.07 8.06 7.68
C ILE A 94 5.76 6.94 8.44
N SER A 95 5.50 5.68 8.05
CA SER A 95 6.10 4.52 8.70
C SER A 95 6.05 3.28 7.80
N VAL A 96 6.96 2.36 8.08
CA VAL A 96 7.08 1.06 7.40
C VAL A 96 7.10 -0.02 8.47
N ARG A 97 6.26 -1.05 8.32
CA ARG A 97 6.11 -2.14 9.30
C ARG A 97 6.13 -3.48 8.60
N GLU A 98 6.79 -4.47 9.20
CA GLU A 98 6.73 -5.86 8.71
C GLU A 98 5.31 -6.43 8.85
N MET A 99 4.87 -7.17 7.84
CA MET A 99 3.64 -7.97 7.88
C MET A 99 4.01 -9.44 8.04
N ARG A 100 3.96 -9.94 9.28
CA ARG A 100 4.28 -11.34 9.58
C ARG A 100 3.13 -12.22 9.13
N ALA A 101 3.43 -13.23 8.32
CA ALA A 101 2.45 -14.22 7.91
C ALA A 101 2.09 -15.14 9.08
N ARG A 102 0.80 -15.49 9.17
CA ARG A 102 0.23 -16.44 10.14
C ARG A 102 0.04 -17.80 9.48
N SER A 103 -0.15 -18.83 10.30
CA SER A 103 -0.38 -20.21 9.83
C SER A 103 -1.66 -20.39 9.03
N ASP A 104 -2.64 -19.49 9.19
CA ASP A 104 -3.91 -19.48 8.42
C ASP A 104 -3.82 -18.71 7.09
N GLY A 105 -2.62 -18.24 6.73
CA GLY A 105 -2.37 -17.47 5.51
C GLY A 105 -2.69 -15.98 5.61
N THR A 106 -3.21 -15.50 6.74
CA THR A 106 -3.39 -14.05 7.01
C THR A 106 -2.09 -13.41 7.52
N HIS A 107 -2.11 -12.11 7.80
CA HIS A 107 -0.95 -11.36 8.27
C HIS A 107 -1.26 -10.62 9.57
N ASP A 108 -0.24 -10.46 10.41
CA ASP A 108 -0.27 -9.52 11.52
C ASP A 108 -0.37 -8.09 10.98
N ILE A 109 -1.53 -7.48 11.17
CA ILE A 109 -1.80 -6.08 10.83
C ILE A 109 -2.02 -5.34 12.15
N PRO A 110 -1.24 -4.28 12.44
CA PRO A 110 -1.43 -3.50 13.66
C PRO A 110 -2.77 -2.75 13.60
N GLU A 111 -3.22 -2.21 14.72
CA GLU A 111 -4.37 -1.30 14.72
C GLU A 111 -4.07 -0.08 13.84
N LEU A 112 -4.85 0.07 12.76
CA LEU A 112 -4.73 1.17 11.81
C LEU A 112 -5.79 2.21 12.11
N LYS A 113 -5.38 3.47 12.18
CA LYS A 113 -6.30 4.59 12.39
C LYS A 113 -6.80 5.09 11.03
N PRO A 114 -8.12 5.34 10.89
CA PRO A 114 -8.67 5.97 9.69
C PRO A 114 -8.17 7.41 9.50
#